data_AF-A0A497UTQ8-F1
#
_entry.id   AF-A0A497UTQ8-F1
#
_cell.length_a   1.000
_cell.length_b   1.000
_cell.length_c   1.000
_cell.angle_alpha   90.00
_cell.angle_beta   90.00
_cell.angle_gamma   90.00
#
_symmetry.space_group_name_H-M   'P 1'
#
loop_
_entity.id
_entity.type
_entity.pdbx_description
1 polymer ?
#
loop_
_entity_poly.entity_id
_entity_poly.type
_entity_poly.pdbx_seq_one_letter_code
_entity_poly.pdbx_strand_id
1 'polypeptide(L)'
;MLSENEIIEIANTYLTTLEPKIGEPLILPQELMIKKNYGIYFIYHSKKYWETKNWEEKLLGNAPFLVEKSTGKIIEFGTNRSMEEYIKEYEAGKYS
;
A
#
# COMPACT_ATOMS: atom_id res chain seq x y z
N MET A 1 -14.94 4.54 13.33
CA MET A 1 -14.34 4.52 11.97
C MET A 1 -13.17 5.47 12.00
N LEU A 2 -12.06 5.06 11.41
CA LEU A 2 -10.84 5.85 11.34
C LEU A 2 -11.01 7.02 10.36
N SER A 3 -10.38 8.14 10.69
CA SER A 3 -10.13 9.26 9.81
C SER A 3 -9.09 8.89 8.75
N GLU A 4 -9.00 9.70 7.69
CA GLU A 4 -7.97 9.52 6.66
C GLU A 4 -6.56 9.60 7.24
N ASN A 5 -6.31 10.53 8.17
CA ASN A 5 -5.01 10.69 8.80
C ASN A 5 -4.62 9.47 9.63
N GLU A 6 -5.54 8.89 10.39
CA GLU A 6 -5.30 7.65 11.15
C GLU A 6 -4.99 6.48 10.21
N ILE A 7 -5.69 6.36 9.08
CA ILE A 7 -5.41 5.33 8.08
C ILE A 7 -4.01 5.51 7.46
N ILE A 8 -3.62 6.75 7.16
CA ILE A 8 -2.30 7.08 6.63
C ILE A 8 -1.21 6.80 7.68
N GLU A 9 -1.45 7.08 8.96
CA GLU A 9 -0.52 6.78 10.04
C GLU A 9 -0.31 5.27 10.21
N ILE A 10 -1.38 4.48 10.12
CA ILE A 10 -1.30 3.01 10.11
C ILE A 10 -0.49 2.53 8.90
N ALA A 11 -0.75 3.07 7.71
CA ALA A 11 -0.02 2.70 6.50
C ALA A 11 1.48 3.01 6.60
N ASN A 12 1.85 4.18 7.13
CA ASN A 12 3.25 4.54 7.36
C ASN A 12 3.90 3.65 8.42
N THR A 13 3.18 3.36 9.52
CA THR A 13 3.67 2.45 10.57
C THR A 13 3.96 1.07 9.97
N TYR A 14 3.03 0.54 9.18
CA TYR A 14 3.24 -0.72 8.46
C TYR A 14 4.46 -0.67 7.54
N LEU A 15 4.64 0.42 6.80
CA LEU A 15 5.78 0.61 5.91
C LEU A 15 7.12 0.51 6.64
N THR A 16 7.25 1.13 7.81
CA THR A 16 8.47 1.04 8.65
C THR A 16 8.78 -0.39 9.10
N THR A 17 7.78 -1.27 9.19
CA THR A 17 8.00 -2.70 9.47
C THR A 17 8.54 -3.48 8.27
N LEU A 18 8.37 -2.95 7.05
CA LEU A 18 8.83 -3.55 5.80
C LEU A 18 10.24 -3.11 5.41
N GLU A 19 10.62 -1.86 5.69
CA GLU A 19 11.94 -1.30 5.40
C GLU A 19 13.12 -2.21 5.80
N PRO A 20 13.20 -2.77 7.04
CA PRO A 20 14.32 -3.65 7.40
C PRO A 20 14.28 -5.00 6.69
N LYS A 21 13.11 -5.46 6.23
CA LYS A 21 12.96 -6.72 5.48
C LYS A 21 13.38 -6.56 4.02
N ILE A 22 13.10 -5.39 3.45
CA ILE A 22 13.45 -5.03 2.07
C ILE A 22 14.90 -4.55 1.98
N GLY A 23 15.43 -3.92 3.03
CA GLY A 23 16.79 -3.38 3.06
C GLY A 23 16.90 -1.98 2.46
N GLU A 24 15.79 -1.28 2.25
CA GLU A 24 15.75 0.07 1.67
C GLU A 24 14.64 0.91 2.33
N PRO A 25 14.84 2.23 2.50
CA PRO A 25 13.76 3.16 2.82
C PRO A 25 12.66 3.13 1.77
N LEU A 26 11.42 3.21 2.24
CA LEU A 26 10.24 3.17 1.38
C LEU A 26 9.45 4.47 1.48
N ILE A 27 8.60 4.71 0.49
CA ILE A 27 7.69 5.84 0.45
C ILE A 27 6.30 5.37 0.03
N LEU A 28 5.29 6.06 0.55
CA LEU A 28 3.90 5.98 0.11
C LEU A 28 3.55 7.24 -0.68
N PRO A 29 3.61 7.22 -2.02
CA PRO A 29 3.23 8.37 -2.81
C PRO A 29 1.73 8.63 -2.67
N GLN A 30 1.38 9.79 -2.12
CA GLN A 30 -0.01 10.16 -1.90
C GLN A 30 -0.84 10.19 -3.19
N GLU A 31 -0.20 10.50 -4.32
CA GLU A 31 -0.81 10.50 -5.66
C GLU A 31 -1.27 9.12 -6.15
N LEU A 32 -0.77 8.04 -5.54
CA LEU A 32 -1.16 6.66 -5.88
C LEU A 32 -2.23 6.09 -4.95
N MET A 33 -2.67 6.84 -3.94
CA MET A 33 -3.70 6.38 -3.01
C MET A 33 -5.06 6.26 -3.68
N ILE A 34 -5.72 5.12 -3.51
CA ILE A 34 -7.09 4.91 -3.99
C ILE A 34 -8.03 4.88 -2.78
N LYS A 35 -8.82 5.95 -2.64
CA LYS A 35 -9.74 6.12 -1.52
C LYS A 35 -11.08 5.46 -1.83
N LYS A 36 -11.58 4.66 -0.89
CA LYS A 36 -12.91 4.04 -0.92
C LYS A 36 -13.63 4.35 0.39
N ASN A 37 -14.95 4.18 0.41
CA ASN A 37 -15.73 4.38 1.63
C ASN A 37 -15.34 3.42 2.76
N TYR A 38 -14.80 2.24 2.43
CA TYR A 38 -14.39 1.19 3.36
C TYR A 38 -12.90 1.21 3.73
N GLY A 39 -12.07 2.03 3.11
CA GLY A 39 -10.63 2.04 3.37
C GLY A 39 -9.83 2.78 2.30
N ILE A 40 -8.51 2.72 2.42
CA ILE A 40 -7.57 3.32 1.46
C ILE A 40 -6.60 2.26 0.99
N TYR A 41 -6.47 2.14 -0.33
CA TYR A 41 -5.43 1.31 -0.93
C TYR A 41 -4.17 2.12 -1.17
N PHE A 42 -3.05 1.47 -0.94
CA PHE A 42 -1.71 2.03 -1.01
C PHE A 42 -0.85 1.19 -1.93
N ILE A 43 0.09 1.85 -2.62
CA ILE A 43 1.23 1.23 -3.28
C ILE A 43 2.45 1.95 -2.74
N TYR A 44 3.39 1.20 -2.20
CA TYR A 44 4.66 1.76 -1.77
C TYR A 44 5.74 1.54 -2.82
N HIS A 45 6.76 2.37 -2.76
CA HIS A 45 7.96 2.27 -3.59
C HIS A 45 9.21 2.42 -2.76
N SER A 46 10.31 1.84 -3.26
CA SER A 46 11.67 2.30 -2.95
C SER A 46 11.71 3.83 -3.02
N LYS A 47 12.22 4.48 -1.95
CA LYS A 47 12.34 5.94 -1.93
C LYS A 47 13.30 6.43 -3.02
N LYS A 48 14.40 5.71 -3.23
CA LYS A 48 15.40 6.04 -4.25
C LYS A 48 14.84 5.94 -5.66
N TYR A 49 14.09 4.88 -5.99
CA TYR A 49 13.37 4.75 -7.25
C TYR A 49 12.39 5.91 -7.44
N TRP A 50 11.63 6.24 -6.39
CA TRP A 50 10.63 7.30 -6.48
C TRP A 50 11.23 8.66 -6.80
N GLU A 51 12.39 8.99 -6.21
CA GLU A 51 13.08 10.26 -6.41
C GLU A 51 13.84 10.32 -7.75
N THR A 52 14.53 9.25 -8.13
CA THR A 52 15.41 9.23 -9.31
C THR A 52 14.70 8.80 -10.60
N LYS A 53 13.58 8.10 -10.48
CA LYS A 53 12.89 7.38 -11.56
C LYS A 53 13.81 6.40 -12.32
N ASN A 54 14.91 5.95 -11.71
CA ASN A 54 15.81 4.96 -12.30
C ASN A 54 15.19 3.56 -12.20
N TRP A 55 14.83 2.98 -13.35
CA TRP A 55 14.15 1.69 -13.44
C TRP A 55 14.94 0.51 -12.88
N GLU A 56 16.27 0.58 -12.82
CA GLU A 56 17.10 -0.46 -12.20
C GLU A 56 16.83 -0.59 -10.69
N GLU A 57 16.36 0.48 -10.05
CA GLU A 57 16.01 0.54 -8.63
C GLU A 57 14.55 0.11 -8.37
N LYS A 58 13.76 -0.19 -9.42
CA LYS A 58 12.33 -0.51 -9.31
C LYS A 58 12.06 -1.90 -8.70
N LEU A 59 13.09 -2.72 -8.50
CA LEU A 59 12.94 -4.12 -8.10
C LEU A 59 12.43 -4.31 -6.67
N LEU A 60 12.55 -3.29 -5.81
CA LEU A 60 12.21 -3.39 -4.38
C LEU A 60 11.00 -2.51 -4.03
N GLY A 61 9.94 -3.16 -3.56
CA GLY A 61 8.75 -2.53 -2.99
C GLY A 61 7.75 -2.01 -4.03
N ASN A 62 6.72 -2.80 -4.29
CA ASN A 62 5.61 -2.44 -5.18
C ASN A 62 4.30 -3.19 -4.89
N ALA A 63 4.24 -3.96 -3.80
CA ALA A 63 3.05 -4.72 -3.47
C ALA A 63 1.94 -3.76 -2.97
N PRO A 64 0.74 -3.80 -3.57
CA PRO A 64 -0.38 -3.03 -3.07
C PRO A 64 -0.88 -3.61 -1.73
N PHE A 65 -1.49 -2.76 -0.92
CA PHE A 65 -2.20 -3.19 0.28
C PHE A 65 -3.38 -2.27 0.58
N LEU A 66 -4.37 -2.76 1.32
CA LEU A 66 -5.52 -2.02 1.82
C LEU A 66 -5.39 -1.83 3.33
N VAL A 67 -5.75 -0.65 3.81
CA VAL A 67 -6.04 -0.41 5.23
C VAL A 67 -7.54 -0.15 5.39
N GLU A 68 -8.23 -1.01 6.14
CA GLU A 68 -9.67 -0.91 6.37
C GLU A 68 -10.01 0.25 7.31
N LYS A 69 -11.02 1.05 6.95
CA LYS A 69 -11.49 2.21 7.72
C LYS A 69 -12.18 1.81 9.03
N SER A 70 -12.81 0.65 9.08
CA SER A 70 -13.56 0.19 10.24
C SER A 70 -12.64 -0.27 11.38
N THR A 71 -11.53 -0.93 11.05
CA THR A 71 -10.70 -1.69 11.99
C THR A 71 -9.22 -1.29 11.98
N GLY A 72 -8.73 -0.66 10.91
CA GLY A 72 -7.29 -0.49 10.68
C GLY A 72 -6.59 -1.77 10.20
N LYS A 73 -7.33 -2.85 9.90
CA LYS A 73 -6.77 -4.11 9.39
C LYS A 73 -6.04 -3.85 8.07
N ILE A 74 -4.86 -4.46 7.95
CA ILE A 74 -4.06 -4.42 6.73
C ILE A 74 -4.31 -5.70 5.94
N ILE A 75 -4.59 -5.56 4.65
CA ILE A 75 -4.72 -6.65 3.70
C ILE A 75 -3.67 -6.46 2.63
N GLU A 76 -2.67 -7.33 2.64
CA GLU A 76 -1.60 -7.36 1.64
C GLU A 76 -2.10 -8.04 0.36
N PHE A 77 -1.76 -7.45 -0.79
CA PHE A 77 -2.01 -8.04 -2.09
C PHE A 77 -0.70 -8.49 -2.73
N GLY A 78 -0.82 -9.35 -3.75
CA GLY A 78 0.32 -9.77 -4.54
C GLY A 78 0.75 -8.71 -5.56
N THR A 79 1.74 -9.06 -6.37
CA THR A 79 2.21 -8.24 -7.50
C THR A 79 1.84 -8.85 -8.85
N ASN A 80 1.03 -9.91 -8.85
CA ASN A 80 0.69 -10.70 -10.03
C ASN A 80 -0.58 -10.23 -10.76
N ARG A 81 -1.31 -9.27 -10.19
CA ARG A 81 -2.55 -8.70 -10.77
C ARG A 81 -2.52 -7.19 -10.72
N SER A 82 -3.41 -6.57 -11.48
CA SER A 82 -3.65 -5.14 -11.42
C SER A 82 -4.34 -4.74 -10.11
N MET A 83 -4.21 -3.46 -9.73
CA MET A 83 -4.91 -2.91 -8.58
C MET A 83 -6.45 -3.01 -8.72
N GLU A 84 -6.98 -2.84 -9.93
CA GLU A 84 -8.42 -2.97 -10.20
C GLU A 84 -8.94 -4.38 -9.91
N GLU A 85 -8.15 -5.41 -10.22
CA GLU A 85 -8.51 -6.79 -9.89
C GLU A 85 -8.53 -7.02 -8.39
N TYR A 86 -7.53 -6.52 -7.64
CA TYR A 86 -7.53 -6.64 -6.18
C TYR A 86 -8.72 -5.92 -5.53
N ILE A 87 -9.09 -4.74 -6.03
CA ILE A 87 -10.27 -4.02 -5.56
C ILE A 87 -11.54 -4.86 -5.79
N LYS A 88 -11.72 -5.42 -7.00
CA LYS A 88 -12.86 -6.28 -7.32
C LYS A 88 -12.90 -7.54 -6.44
N GLU A 89 -11.74 -8.17 -6.21
CA GLU A 89 -11.65 -9.36 -5.36
C GLU A 89 -11.98 -9.04 -3.89
N TYR A 90 -11.53 -7.90 -3.37
CA TYR A 90 -11.90 -7.42 -2.04
C TYR A 90 -13.40 -7.13 -1.94
N GLU A 91 -13.96 -6.40 -2.90
CA GLU A 91 -15.39 -6.08 -2.94
C GLU A 91 -16.28 -7.33 -3.11
N ALA A 92 -15.74 -8.39 -3.71
CA ALA A 92 -16.38 -9.70 -3.82
C ALA A 92 -16.23 -10.59 -2.56
N GLY A 93 -15.56 -10.11 -1.51
CA GLY A 93 -15.41 -10.83 -0.24
C GLY A 93 -14.31 -11.89 -0.23
N LYS A 94 -13.32 -11.82 -1.13
CA LYS A 94 -12.24 -12.83 -1.18
C LYS A 94 -11.29 -12.77 0.04
N TYR A 95 -11.25 -11.65 0.75
CA TYR A 95 -10.29 -11.35 1.83
C TYR A 95 -10.97 -11.16 3.21
N SER A 96 -12.26 -11.51 3.31
CA SER A 96 -13.07 -11.46 4.54
C SER A 96 -12.97 -12.73 5.36
#